data_AF-A0A926CJX7-F1
#
_entry.id   AF-A0A926CJX7-F1
#
_cell.length_a   1.000
_cell.length_b   1.000
_cell.length_c   1.000
_cell.angle_alpha   90.00
_cell.angle_beta   90.00
_cell.angle_gamma   90.00
#
_symmetry.space_group_name_H-M   'P 1'
#
loop_
_entity.id
_entity.type
_entity.pdbx_description
1 polymer ?
#
loop_
_entity_poly.entity_id
_entity_poly.type
_entity_poly.pdbx_seq_one_letter_code
_entity_poly.pdbx_strand_id
1 'polypeptide(L)'
;MIRTILLAALAVSPGVAQRIFVYSPMTRIDPFGVIVKADRGTNQPRTILSPGIPRNASTPLRLVVEMDKPEFYYLDIGQNPDNAVKATLYKELFIETPAGQIPDSLQEVSIPYRGTPADFAAAGRKAVSFWLDMGVAK
;
A
#
# COMPACT_ATOMS: atom_id res chain seq x y z
N MET A 1 -4.62 -58.78 -9.41
CA MET A 1 -3.87 -58.03 -8.39
C MET A 1 -3.77 -56.58 -8.86
N ILE A 2 -4.62 -55.70 -8.33
CA ILE A 2 -4.77 -54.30 -8.78
C ILE A 2 -3.92 -53.43 -7.84
N ARG A 3 -2.84 -52.84 -8.36
CA ARG A 3 -2.01 -51.85 -7.65
C ARG A 3 -2.54 -50.45 -8.00
N THR A 4 -3.45 -49.95 -7.18
CA THR A 4 -3.93 -48.57 -7.25
C THR A 4 -2.83 -47.64 -6.70
N ILE A 5 -2.17 -46.89 -7.58
CA ILE A 5 -1.22 -45.84 -7.20
C ILE A 5 -2.06 -44.60 -6.85
N LEU A 6 -2.09 -44.23 -5.57
CA LEU A 6 -2.66 -42.95 -5.12
C LEU A 6 -1.71 -41.82 -5.54
N LEU A 7 -2.12 -41.02 -6.52
CA LEU A 7 -1.47 -39.76 -6.87
C LEU A 7 -1.93 -38.70 -5.84
N ALA A 8 -1.10 -38.40 -4.85
CA ALA A 8 -1.35 -37.32 -3.91
C ALA A 8 -1.14 -35.97 -4.61
N ALA A 9 -2.22 -35.39 -5.13
CA ALA A 9 -2.21 -34.02 -5.64
C ALA A 9 -2.03 -33.06 -4.45
N LEU A 10 -0.83 -32.48 -4.31
CA LEU A 10 -0.63 -31.30 -3.48
C LEU A 10 -1.47 -30.17 -4.09
N ALA A 11 -2.64 -29.92 -3.51
CA ALA A 11 -3.40 -28.71 -3.75
C ALA A 11 -2.60 -27.53 -3.19
N VAL A 12 -1.79 -26.88 -4.04
CA VAL A 12 -1.29 -25.54 -3.77
C VAL A 12 -2.51 -24.62 -3.81
N SER A 13 -3.12 -24.39 -2.65
CA SER A 13 -4.11 -23.33 -2.50
C SER A 13 -3.44 -21.99 -2.88
N PRO A 14 -4.02 -21.17 -3.77
CA PRO A 14 -3.50 -19.84 -4.03
C PRO A 14 -3.52 -19.09 -2.70
N GLY A 15 -2.33 -18.84 -2.14
CA GLY A 15 -2.19 -18.06 -0.93
C GLY A 15 -2.86 -16.71 -1.15
N VAL A 16 -3.65 -16.29 -0.17
CA VAL A 16 -4.25 -14.95 -0.11
C VAL A 16 -3.09 -13.96 -0.16
N ALA A 17 -2.85 -13.36 -1.31
CA ALA A 17 -1.68 -12.54 -1.53
C ALA A 17 -1.96 -11.15 -0.96
N GLN A 18 -1.38 -10.86 0.20
CA GLN A 18 -1.22 -9.47 0.65
C GLN A 18 -0.27 -8.81 -0.36
N ARG A 19 -0.70 -7.70 -0.93
CA ARG A 19 0.09 -6.97 -1.93
C ARG A 19 0.43 -5.60 -1.39
N ILE A 20 1.68 -5.20 -1.58
CA ILE A 20 2.08 -3.81 -1.39
C ILE A 20 2.44 -3.21 -2.74
N PHE A 21 1.89 -2.04 -2.99
CA PHE A 21 2.21 -1.25 -4.16
C PHE A 21 2.82 0.06 -3.71
N VAL A 22 3.77 0.53 -4.51
CA VAL A 22 4.34 1.86 -4.37
C VAL A 22 3.92 2.65 -5.60
N TYR A 23 3.39 3.84 -5.37
CA TYR A 23 2.94 4.76 -6.39
C TYR A 23 3.58 6.13 -6.21
N SER A 24 3.56 6.92 -7.29
CA SER A 24 3.81 8.35 -7.17
C SER A 24 2.76 9.00 -6.27
N PRO A 25 3.12 10.04 -5.48
CA PRO A 25 2.15 10.82 -4.72
C PRO A 25 1.06 11.46 -5.60
N MET A 26 1.31 11.59 -6.90
CA MET A 26 0.35 12.14 -7.88
C MET A 26 -0.62 11.10 -8.45
N THR A 27 -0.47 9.83 -8.10
CA THR A 27 -1.37 8.75 -8.54
C THR A 27 -2.30 8.37 -7.41
N ARG A 28 -3.54 8.88 -7.43
CA ARG A 28 -4.55 8.57 -6.41
C ARG A 28 -5.13 7.20 -6.65
N ILE A 29 -5.22 6.43 -5.57
CA ILE A 29 -5.80 5.10 -5.53
C ILE A 29 -7.09 5.19 -4.75
N ASP A 30 -8.17 4.67 -5.32
CA ASP A 30 -9.45 4.60 -4.64
C ASP A 30 -9.43 3.47 -3.58
N PRO A 31 -10.42 3.46 -2.68
CA PRO A 31 -10.58 2.41 -1.66
C PRO A 31 -10.71 0.97 -2.18
N PHE A 32 -10.95 0.78 -3.48
CA PHE A 32 -11.09 -0.52 -4.12
C PHE A 32 -9.75 -1.02 -4.72
N GLY A 33 -8.67 -0.25 -4.58
CA GLY A 33 -7.34 -0.58 -5.13
C GLY A 33 -7.15 -0.11 -6.57
N VAL A 34 -8.05 0.75 -7.07
CA VAL A 34 -8.05 1.14 -8.48
C VAL A 34 -7.56 2.58 -8.61
N ILE A 35 -6.69 2.84 -9.60
CA ILE A 35 -6.28 4.21 -9.94
C ILE A 35 -7.53 5.03 -10.32
N VAL A 36 -7.69 6.19 -9.70
CA VAL A 36 -8.80 7.11 -9.99
C VAL A 36 -8.78 7.47 -11.49
N LYS A 37 -9.95 7.51 -12.12
CA LYS A 37 -10.09 7.70 -13.58
C LYS A 37 -9.29 8.91 -14.12
N ALA A 38 -9.26 10.01 -13.38
CA ALA A 38 -8.53 11.23 -13.75
C ALA A 38 -7.00 11.05 -13.81
N ASP A 39 -6.45 10.05 -13.12
CA ASP A 39 -5.00 9.83 -13.01
C ASP A 39 -4.52 8.71 -13.96
N ARG A 40 -5.43 8.09 -14.72
CA ARG A 40 -5.11 7.02 -15.68
C ARG A 40 -4.58 7.60 -16.99
N GLY A 41 -3.40 7.15 -17.41
CA GLY A 41 -2.80 7.55 -18.70
C GLY A 41 -2.35 9.02 -18.76
N THR A 42 -2.50 9.78 -17.68
CA THR A 42 -2.09 11.20 -17.60
C THR A 42 -0.61 11.38 -17.29
N ASN A 43 0.04 10.36 -16.73
CA ASN A 43 1.46 10.42 -16.36
C ASN A 43 2.29 9.42 -17.17
N GLN A 44 3.44 9.88 -17.69
CA GLN A 44 4.42 8.95 -18.26
C GLN A 44 4.99 8.04 -17.15
N PRO A 45 5.25 6.75 -17.43
CA PRO A 45 5.92 5.86 -16.49
C PRO A 45 7.26 6.45 -16.03
N ARG A 46 7.48 6.50 -14.72
CA ARG A 46 8.73 6.97 -14.11
C ARG A 46 9.21 6.01 -13.02
N THR A 47 10.51 5.95 -12.82
CA THR A 47 11.10 5.14 -11.73
C THR A 47 10.76 5.77 -10.37
N ILE A 48 10.23 4.96 -9.45
CA ILE A 48 9.80 5.41 -8.11
C ILE A 48 10.41 4.58 -6.97
N LEU A 49 10.97 3.40 -7.24
CA LEU A 49 11.52 2.50 -6.22
C LEU A 49 13.00 2.79 -5.86
N SER A 50 13.62 3.75 -6.54
CA SER A 50 14.98 4.19 -6.24
C SER A 50 15.09 5.71 -6.39
N PRO A 51 14.30 6.48 -5.63
CA PRO A 51 14.30 7.93 -5.75
C PRO A 51 15.62 8.50 -5.20
N GLY A 52 16.26 9.39 -5.96
CA GLY A 52 17.30 10.24 -5.41
C GLY A 52 16.66 11.34 -4.56
N ILE A 53 16.99 11.40 -3.27
CA ILE A 53 16.50 12.43 -2.35
C ILE A 53 17.62 13.45 -2.13
N PRO A 54 17.48 14.72 -2.55
CA PRO A 54 18.45 15.75 -2.25
C PRO A 54 18.64 15.97 -0.74
N ARG A 55 19.82 16.42 -0.33
CA ARG A 55 20.03 16.86 1.07
C ARG A 55 19.08 18.00 1.41
N ASN A 56 18.52 17.99 2.63
CA ASN A 56 17.52 18.95 3.11
C ASN A 56 16.19 18.95 2.31
N ALA A 57 15.89 17.89 1.57
CA ALA A 57 14.62 17.71 0.91
C ALA A 57 13.83 16.54 1.52
N SER A 58 12.52 16.55 1.28
CA SER A 58 11.66 15.40 1.51
C SER A 58 11.07 14.90 0.19
N THR A 59 10.77 13.60 0.13
CA THR A 59 10.17 12.97 -1.04
C THR A 59 9.04 12.05 -0.59
N PRO A 60 7.79 12.41 -0.87
CA PRO A 60 6.66 11.56 -0.57
C PRO A 60 6.49 10.45 -1.61
N LEU A 61 6.11 9.27 -1.14
CA LEU A 61 5.64 8.14 -1.91
C LEU A 61 4.26 7.72 -1.41
N ARG A 62 3.40 7.20 -2.29
CA ARG A 62 2.15 6.57 -1.87
C ARG A 62 2.37 5.07 -1.77
N LEU A 63 2.04 4.48 -0.62
CA LEU A 63 2.02 3.04 -0.40
C LEU A 63 0.58 2.56 -0.36
N VAL A 64 0.27 1.45 -1.03
CA VAL A 64 -1.06 0.84 -0.96
C VAL A 64 -0.92 -0.62 -0.55
N VAL A 65 -1.59 -0.96 0.54
CA VAL A 65 -1.74 -2.34 0.99
C VAL A 65 -3.07 -2.85 0.46
N GLU A 66 -3.02 -3.89 -0.37
CA GLU A 66 -4.21 -4.59 -0.85
C GLU A 66 -4.35 -5.97 -0.23
N MET A 67 -5.59 -6.31 0.11
CA MET A 67 -5.95 -7.61 0.67
C MET A 67 -7.29 -8.09 0.12
N ASP A 68 -7.32 -9.36 -0.31
CA ASP A 68 -8.57 -10.01 -0.70
C ASP A 68 -9.45 -10.38 0.51
N LYS A 69 -8.81 -10.64 1.66
CA LYS A 69 -9.48 -10.94 2.93
C LYS A 69 -8.93 -10.01 4.02
N PRO A 70 -9.79 -9.23 4.69
CA PRO A 70 -9.37 -8.36 5.79
C PRO A 70 -8.77 -9.17 6.95
N GLU A 71 -7.48 -9.00 7.19
CA GLU A 71 -6.73 -9.64 8.27
C GLU A 71 -5.82 -8.61 8.98
N PHE A 72 -5.18 -9.01 10.08
CA PHE A 72 -4.15 -8.18 10.71
C PHE A 72 -2.89 -8.16 9.83
N TYR A 73 -2.22 -7.01 9.78
CA TYR A 73 -0.95 -6.86 9.07
C TYR A 73 -0.02 -5.88 9.75
N TYR A 74 1.25 -5.94 9.36
CA TYR A 74 2.26 -4.98 9.77
C TYR A 74 2.85 -4.32 8.53
N LEU A 75 2.89 -2.99 8.53
CA LEU A 75 3.61 -2.20 7.54
C LEU A 75 4.81 -1.57 8.23
N ASP A 76 6.00 -2.03 7.83
CA ASP A 76 7.27 -1.56 8.37
C ASP A 76 8.13 -0.93 7.26
N ILE A 77 8.96 0.05 7.64
CA ILE A 77 9.86 0.75 6.72
C ILE A 77 11.30 0.44 7.12
N GLY A 78 11.84 -0.63 6.54
CA GLY A 78 13.23 -1.02 6.73
C GLY A 78 14.20 0.00 6.12
N GLN A 79 15.27 0.33 6.85
CA GLN A 79 16.32 1.23 6.39
C GLN A 79 17.69 0.56 6.50
N ASN A 80 18.63 0.95 5.65
CA ASN A 80 20.02 0.51 5.74
C ASN A 80 20.98 1.64 5.30
N PRO A 81 21.81 2.21 6.21
CA PRO A 81 21.82 1.94 7.65
C PRO A 81 20.50 2.36 8.32
N ASP A 82 20.29 1.93 9.56
CA ASP A 82 19.16 2.39 10.36
C ASP A 82 19.14 3.93 10.43
N ASN A 83 17.95 4.51 10.31
CA ASN A 83 17.76 5.97 10.30
C ASN A 83 18.53 6.72 9.19
N ALA A 84 18.81 6.06 8.06
CA ALA A 84 19.37 6.72 6.87
C ALA A 84 18.53 7.91 6.40
N VAL A 85 17.21 7.87 6.60
CA VAL A 85 16.28 8.97 6.36
C VAL A 85 15.27 9.10 7.50
N LYS A 86 14.77 10.31 7.72
CA LYS A 86 13.57 10.52 8.55
C LYS A 86 12.36 10.03 7.76
N ALA A 87 11.78 8.90 8.16
CA ALA A 87 10.57 8.36 7.57
C ALA A 87 9.35 8.69 8.45
N THR A 88 8.34 9.33 7.88
CA THR A 88 7.03 9.53 8.52
C THR A 88 5.95 8.89 7.68
N LEU A 89 5.09 8.09 8.31
CA LEU A 89 4.00 7.38 7.64
C LEU A 89 2.65 8.03 8.00
N TYR A 90 1.84 8.29 7.00
CA TYR A 90 0.50 8.84 7.14
C TYR A 90 -0.50 7.90 6.47
N LYS A 91 -1.59 7.52 7.16
CA LYS A 91 -2.71 6.81 6.55
C LYS A 91 -3.66 7.80 5.87
N GLU A 92 -4.05 7.51 4.63
CA GLU A 92 -5.09 8.28 3.93
C GLU A 92 -6.48 7.90 4.47
N LEU A 93 -7.23 8.91 4.87
CA LEU A 93 -8.63 8.78 5.26
C LEU A 93 -9.52 9.28 4.12
N PHE A 94 -10.61 8.56 3.89
CA PHE A 94 -11.54 8.82 2.81
C PHE A 94 -12.89 9.25 3.35
N ILE A 95 -13.53 10.19 2.66
CA ILE A 95 -14.91 10.61 2.91
C ILE A 95 -15.81 10.17 1.77
N GLU A 96 -17.08 9.93 2.08
CA GLU A 96 -18.12 9.68 1.08
C GLU A 96 -18.58 10.99 0.44
N THR A 97 -18.73 10.98 -0.88
CA THR A 97 -19.33 12.08 -1.64
C THR A 97 -20.35 11.52 -2.64
N PRO A 98 -21.25 12.35 -3.22
CA PRO A 98 -22.16 11.89 -4.28
C PRO A 98 -21.45 11.30 -5.51
N ALA A 99 -20.18 11.64 -5.74
CA ALA A 99 -19.37 11.13 -6.85
C ALA A 99 -18.52 9.91 -6.47
N GLY A 100 -18.62 9.42 -5.23
CA GLY A 100 -17.85 8.31 -4.67
C GLY A 100 -16.93 8.72 -3.51
N GLN A 101 -16.10 7.78 -3.06
CA GLN A 101 -15.13 8.03 -1.99
C GLN A 101 -13.93 8.83 -2.52
N ILE A 102 -13.55 9.90 -1.81
CA ILE A 102 -12.35 10.69 -2.12
C ILE A 102 -11.41 10.73 -0.91
N PRO A 103 -10.08 10.80 -1.12
CA PRO A 103 -9.14 11.09 -0.04
C PRO A 103 -9.42 12.50 0.51
N ASP A 104 -9.46 12.62 1.84
CA ASP A 104 -9.79 13.87 2.53
C ASP A 104 -8.63 14.35 3.42
N SER A 105 -8.10 13.45 4.25
CA SER A 105 -7.10 13.79 5.26
C SER A 105 -6.02 12.73 5.42
N LEU A 106 -4.89 13.17 5.97
CA LEU A 106 -3.75 12.33 6.33
C LEU A 106 -3.66 12.22 7.85
N GLN A 107 -3.66 11.00 8.36
CA GLN A 107 -3.44 10.71 9.77
C GLN A 107 -2.04 10.15 9.96
N GLU A 108 -1.18 10.84 10.72
CA GLU A 108 0.14 10.29 11.08
C GLU A 108 -0.03 9.02 11.91
N VAL A 109 0.74 7.98 11.57
CA VAL A 109 0.72 6.68 12.25
C VAL A 109 2.15 6.26 12.59
N SER A 110 2.29 5.46 13.65
CA SER A 110 3.59 4.92 14.05
C SER A 110 4.11 3.89 13.05
N ILE A 111 5.44 3.82 12.92
CA ILE A 111 6.15 2.74 12.21
C ILE A 111 6.80 1.83 13.27
N PRO A 112 6.59 0.50 13.23
CA PRO A 112 5.71 -0.22 12.31
C PRO A 112 4.23 0.05 12.57
N TYR A 113 3.44 0.14 11.50
CA TYR A 113 1.99 0.29 11.59
C TYR A 113 1.35 -1.09 11.72
N ARG A 114 0.52 -1.26 12.77
CA ARG A 114 -0.31 -2.46 12.93
C ARG A 114 -1.69 -2.21 12.34
N GLY A 115 -1.91 -2.71 11.13
CA GLY A 115 -3.19 -2.68 10.47
C GLY A 115 -4.16 -3.73 10.99
N THR A 116 -5.45 -3.46 10.82
CA THR A 116 -6.53 -4.33 11.32
C THR A 116 -7.57 -4.58 10.23
N PRO A 117 -8.41 -5.61 10.37
CA PRO A 117 -9.54 -5.81 9.46
C PRO A 117 -10.47 -4.59 9.33
N ALA A 118 -10.52 -3.72 10.36
CA ALA A 118 -11.31 -2.51 10.35
C ALA A 118 -10.86 -1.51 9.26
N ASP A 119 -9.60 -1.58 8.84
CA ASP A 119 -9.09 -0.73 7.76
C ASP A 119 -9.80 -1.00 6.43
N PHE A 120 -10.34 -2.22 6.28
CA PHE A 120 -11.09 -2.70 5.11
C PHE A 120 -12.59 -2.87 5.36
N ALA A 121 -13.12 -2.38 6.48
CA ALA A 121 -14.51 -2.69 6.90
C ALA A 121 -15.61 -2.14 5.98
N ALA A 122 -15.32 -1.13 5.15
CA ALA A 122 -16.28 -0.63 4.17
C ALA A 122 -16.55 -1.68 3.09
N ALA A 123 -17.83 -1.84 2.70
CA ALA A 123 -18.23 -2.88 1.73
C ALA A 123 -17.42 -2.77 0.42
N GLY A 124 -16.70 -3.84 0.09
CA GLY A 124 -15.89 -3.92 -1.12
C GLY A 124 -14.52 -3.24 -1.04
N ARG A 125 -14.17 -2.57 0.08
CA ARG A 125 -12.82 -2.00 0.25
C ARG A 125 -11.79 -3.11 0.25
N LYS A 126 -10.79 -2.97 -0.61
CA LYS A 126 -9.67 -3.91 -0.77
C LYS A 126 -8.32 -3.28 -0.55
N ALA A 127 -8.27 -1.95 -0.43
CA ALA A 127 -7.04 -1.19 -0.35
C ALA A 127 -7.04 -0.23 0.84
N VAL A 128 -5.86 -0.11 1.45
CA VAL A 128 -5.54 0.94 2.42
C VAL A 128 -4.35 1.71 1.88
N SER A 129 -4.50 3.02 1.76
CA SER A 129 -3.48 3.88 1.19
C SER A 129 -2.76 4.68 2.28
N PHE A 130 -1.48 4.89 2.08
CA PHE A 130 -0.59 5.61 2.98
C PHE A 130 0.32 6.56 2.18
N TRP A 131 0.76 7.64 2.82
CA TRP A 131 1.88 8.44 2.38
C TRP A 131 3.09 8.13 3.24
N LEU A 132 4.20 7.79 2.60
CA LEU A 132 5.50 7.73 3.21
C LEU A 132 6.27 8.99 2.81
N ASP A 133 6.48 9.89 3.76
CA ASP A 133 7.38 11.04 3.57
C ASP A 133 8.79 10.69 4.06
N MET A 134 9.77 10.80 3.18
CA MET A 134 11.17 10.51 3.47
C MET A 134 12.01 11.78 3.38
N GLY A 135 12.54 12.23 4.51
CA GLY A 135 13.39 13.43 4.61
C GLY A 135 14.85 13.11 4.88
N VAL A 136 15.76 13.80 4.17
CA VAL A 136 17.21 13.75 4.46
C VAL A 136 17.57 14.97 5.31
N ALA A 137 18.01 14.72 6.55
CA ALA A 137 18.51 15.76 7.43
C ALA A 137 19.87 16.33 6.93
N LYS A 138 20.24 17.50 7.45
CA LYS A 138 21.48 18.21 7.11
C LYS A 138 22.73 17.43 7.54
#